data_AF-V6TW03-F1
#
_entry.id   AF-V6TW03-F1
#
_cell.length_a   1.000
_cell.length_b   1.000
_cell.length_c   1.000
_cell.angle_alpha   90.00
_cell.angle_beta   90.00
_cell.angle_gamma   90.00
#
_symmetry.space_group_name_H-M   'P 1'
#
loop_
_entity.id
_entity.type
_entity.pdbx_description
1 polymer ?
#
loop_
_entity_poly.entity_id
_entity_poly.type
_entity_poly.pdbx_seq_one_letter_code
_entity_poly.pdbx_strand_id
1 'polypeptide(L)'
;NAREQVEAGAAACVCRDTYVPSDDGALCEPTRPCSQYAGCARCDSLDRCAQCADPSGSVQLDGRTCREGCPSGAAARRGRCRCVDGRIPSGNACVDQLKSGTGRLSAGAIAGISVASAAVVAAVIGCLVWFLLRRKGGSSSSRDAPLFRPVSS
;
A
#
# COMPACT_ATOMS: atom_id res chain seq x y z
N ASN A 1 10.82 21.99 9.58
CA ASN A 1 11.28 20.69 10.14
C ASN A 1 12.67 20.34 9.62
N ALA A 2 13.02 20.62 8.36
CA ALA A 2 14.42 20.66 7.93
C ALA A 2 15.20 21.88 8.50
N ARG A 3 16.52 21.80 8.50
CA ARG A 3 17.51 22.86 8.71
C ARG A 3 18.64 22.66 7.70
N GLU A 4 19.11 23.75 7.10
CA GLU A 4 20.31 23.73 6.28
C GLU A 4 21.54 23.64 7.19
N GLN A 5 22.43 22.68 6.94
CA GLN A 5 23.72 22.59 7.60
C GLN A 5 24.84 22.58 6.56
N VAL A 6 25.87 23.37 6.84
CA VAL A 6 27.02 23.57 5.98
C VAL A 6 28.23 23.01 6.70
N GLU A 7 28.62 21.78 6.36
CA GLU A 7 29.90 21.20 6.76
C GLU A 7 30.84 21.15 5.54
N ALA A 8 32.10 21.52 5.76
CA ALA A 8 33.19 21.40 4.78
C ALA A 8 32.88 21.88 3.34
N GLY A 9 32.07 22.94 3.19
CA GLY A 9 31.75 23.53 1.89
C GLY A 9 30.59 22.89 1.12
N ALA A 10 29.92 21.87 1.68
CA ALA A 10 28.69 21.31 1.14
C ALA A 10 27.49 21.76 2.00
N ALA A 11 26.52 22.43 1.37
CA ALA A 11 25.23 22.72 2.00
C ALA A 11 24.30 21.50 1.88
N ALA A 12 23.96 20.88 3.00
CA ALA A 12 23.07 19.74 3.07
C ALA A 12 21.81 20.08 3.89
N CYS A 13 20.63 19.80 3.32
CA CYS A 13 19.38 19.87 4.05
C CYS A 13 19.24 18.63 4.95
N VAL A 14 19.31 18.82 6.25
CA VAL A 14 19.12 17.78 7.26
C VAL A 14 17.85 18.04 8.06
N CYS A 15 17.25 17.00 8.65
CA CYS A 15 16.14 17.20 9.58
C CYS A 15 16.64 17.82 10.89
N ARG A 16 15.83 18.69 11.51
CA ARG A 16 16.10 19.20 12.87
C ARG A 16 16.12 18.05 13.87
N ASP A 17 16.77 18.29 15.00
CA ASP A 17 16.70 17.44 16.18
C ASP A 17 15.25 17.04 16.49
N THR A 18 15.05 15.75 16.82
CA THR A 18 13.76 15.05 16.96
C THR A 18 12.96 14.80 15.67
N TYR A 19 13.51 15.09 14.49
CA TYR A 19 12.93 14.68 13.20
C TYR A 19 13.88 13.78 12.42
N VAL A 20 13.32 12.80 11.68
CA VAL A 20 14.06 11.95 10.74
C VAL A 20 13.54 12.16 9.31
N PRO A 21 14.35 11.95 8.26
CA PRO A 21 13.83 11.90 6.90
C PRO A 21 12.86 10.72 6.75
N SER A 22 11.74 10.96 6.08
CA SER A 22 10.80 9.92 5.66
C SER A 22 11.46 8.94 4.67
N ASP A 23 10.79 7.83 4.37
CA ASP A 23 11.31 6.76 3.51
C ASP A 23 11.72 7.25 2.10
N ASP A 24 10.93 8.15 1.51
CA ASP A 24 11.23 8.83 0.24
C ASP A 24 12.27 9.95 0.37
N GLY A 25 12.60 10.37 1.60
CA GLY A 25 13.53 11.45 1.89
C GLY A 25 13.02 12.87 1.61
N ALA A 26 11.76 13.02 1.17
CA ALA A 26 11.17 14.31 0.79
C ALA A 26 10.63 15.13 1.98
N LEU A 27 10.33 14.49 3.11
CA LEU A 27 9.72 15.09 4.30
C LEU A 27 10.53 14.71 5.54
N CYS A 28 10.48 15.54 6.57
CA CYS A 28 11.04 15.23 7.90
C CYS A 28 9.88 14.90 8.87
N GLU A 29 9.80 13.65 9.31
CA GLU A 29 8.74 13.16 10.22
C GLU A 29 9.17 13.31 11.69
N PRO A 30 8.25 13.69 12.60
CA PRO A 30 8.55 13.86 14.01
C PRO A 30 8.77 12.50 14.69
N THR A 31 9.68 12.48 15.67
CA THR A 31 10.02 11.28 16.43
C THR A 31 9.93 11.50 17.94
N ARG A 32 9.81 10.39 18.67
CA ARG A 32 9.74 10.35 20.14
C ARG A 32 10.81 9.39 20.67
N PRO A 33 11.32 9.56 21.91
CA PRO A 33 12.12 8.53 22.55
C PRO A 33 11.27 7.26 22.73
N CYS A 34 11.86 6.09 22.48
CA CYS A 34 11.20 4.81 22.67
C CYS A 34 12.17 3.79 23.25
N SER A 35 11.78 3.15 24.35
CA SER A 35 12.59 2.16 25.08
C SER A 35 12.06 0.74 24.95
N GLN A 36 10.91 0.55 24.30
CA GLN A 36 10.28 -0.76 24.10
C GLN A 36 10.98 -1.65 23.05
N TYR A 37 11.92 -1.08 22.27
CA TYR A 37 12.61 -1.79 21.20
C TYR A 37 14.12 -1.81 21.41
N ALA A 38 14.71 -3.00 21.38
CA ALA A 38 16.15 -3.19 21.56
C ALA A 38 16.96 -2.47 20.45
N GLY A 39 17.95 -1.68 20.87
CA GLY A 39 18.83 -0.91 19.98
C GLY A 39 18.19 0.32 19.32
N CYS A 40 16.93 0.64 19.62
CA CYS A 40 16.29 1.84 19.09
C CYS A 40 16.48 3.04 20.02
N ALA A 41 16.79 4.22 19.46
CA ALA A 41 16.86 5.47 20.22
C ALA A 41 15.59 6.32 20.09
N ARG A 42 14.98 6.32 18.88
CA ARG A 42 13.79 7.12 18.58
C ARG A 42 12.84 6.39 17.66
N CYS A 43 11.54 6.58 17.87
CA CYS A 43 10.46 6.01 17.08
C CYS A 43 9.64 7.08 16.37
N ASP A 44 9.01 6.69 15.25
CA ASP A 44 8.07 7.54 14.52
C ASP A 44 6.68 7.58 15.19
N SER A 45 5.74 8.29 14.56
CA SER A 45 4.35 8.42 15.02
C SER A 45 3.52 7.13 14.98
N LEU A 46 4.05 6.05 14.38
CA LEU A 46 3.41 4.74 14.22
C LEU A 46 4.08 3.66 15.10
N ASP A 47 4.85 4.08 16.12
CA ASP A 47 5.61 3.20 17.02
C ASP A 47 6.54 2.23 16.26
N ARG A 48 7.22 2.75 15.23
CA ARG A 48 8.30 2.03 14.53
C ARG A 48 9.62 2.73 14.80
N CYS A 49 10.72 1.98 14.88
CA CYS A 49 12.04 2.54 15.10
C CYS A 49 12.45 3.46 13.93
N ALA A 50 12.62 4.74 14.24
CA ALA A 50 13.04 5.78 13.31
C ALA A 50 14.56 5.91 13.24
N GLN A 51 15.25 5.72 14.37
CA GLN A 51 16.69 5.88 14.49
C GLN A 51 17.25 4.89 15.52
N CYS A 52 18.29 4.14 15.13
CA CYS A 52 19.04 3.27 16.02
C CYS A 52 19.88 4.08 17.01
N ALA A 53 20.18 3.49 18.17
CA ALA A 53 21.12 4.04 19.15
C ALA A 53 22.56 3.99 18.61
N ASP A 54 22.94 2.86 18.00
CA ASP A 54 24.21 2.70 17.31
C ASP A 54 24.14 3.25 15.87
N PRO A 55 25.05 4.15 15.46
CA PRO A 55 25.05 4.73 14.11
C PRO A 55 25.48 3.74 13.01
N SER A 56 26.14 2.64 13.37
CA SER A 56 26.40 1.48 12.50
C SER A 56 25.19 0.55 12.37
N GLY A 57 24.20 0.67 13.27
CA GLY A 57 22.98 -0.11 13.26
C GLY A 57 22.04 0.31 12.12
N SER A 58 21.34 -0.66 11.55
CA SER A 58 20.22 -0.43 10.64
C SER A 58 18.93 -1.00 11.21
N VAL A 59 17.84 -0.23 11.08
CA VAL A 59 16.50 -0.71 11.45
C VAL A 59 16.15 -1.89 10.55
N GLN A 60 15.78 -3.02 11.16
CA GLN A 60 15.44 -4.26 10.45
C GLN A 60 14.07 -4.16 9.74
N LEU A 61 13.72 -5.16 8.93
CA LEU A 61 12.50 -5.10 8.10
C LEU A 61 11.20 -5.18 8.90
N ASP A 62 11.26 -5.67 10.14
CA ASP A 62 10.15 -5.58 11.11
C ASP A 62 9.85 -4.13 11.55
N GLY A 63 10.75 -3.19 11.25
CA GLY A 63 10.58 -1.76 11.55
C GLY A 63 10.68 -1.40 13.03
N ARG A 64 11.08 -2.33 13.91
CA ARG A 64 11.15 -2.13 15.36
C ARG A 64 12.55 -2.36 15.91
N THR A 65 13.21 -3.43 15.49
CA THR A 65 14.54 -3.79 15.98
C THR A 65 15.65 -3.09 15.19
N CYS A 66 16.76 -2.79 15.86
CA CYS A 66 18.00 -2.35 15.23
C CYS A 66 19.05 -3.43 15.35
N ARG A 67 19.79 -3.66 14.25
CA ARG A 67 20.92 -4.60 14.22
C ARG A 67 21.98 -4.10 13.24
N GLU A 68 23.23 -4.48 13.47
CA GLU A 68 24.28 -4.29 12.48
C GLU A 68 24.00 -5.16 11.24
N GLY A 69 24.07 -4.53 10.05
CA GLY A 69 23.76 -5.19 8.77
C GLY A 69 22.26 -5.44 8.51
N CYS A 70 21.98 -5.97 7.32
CA CYS A 70 20.64 -6.33 6.87
C CYS A 70 20.59 -7.83 6.49
N PRO A 71 19.43 -8.49 6.59
CA PRO A 71 19.29 -9.89 6.21
C PRO A 71 19.39 -10.09 4.69
N SER A 72 19.61 -11.33 4.27
CA SER A 72 19.75 -11.71 2.86
C SER A 72 18.60 -11.20 1.99
N GLY A 73 18.94 -10.56 0.86
CA GLY A 73 17.96 -9.94 -0.04
C GLY A 73 17.49 -8.55 0.40
N ALA A 74 18.05 -7.97 1.48
CA ALA A 74 17.87 -6.58 1.88
C ALA A 74 19.19 -5.81 1.88
N ALA A 75 19.11 -4.50 1.65
CA ALA A 75 20.21 -3.56 1.75
C ALA A 75 19.87 -2.39 2.67
N ALA A 76 20.88 -1.83 3.34
CA ALA A 76 20.71 -0.63 4.16
C ALA A 76 20.56 0.60 3.27
N ARG A 77 19.44 1.29 3.38
CA ARG A 77 19.15 2.56 2.70
C ARG A 77 18.70 3.58 3.73
N ARG A 78 19.48 4.67 3.90
CA ARG A 78 19.23 5.73 4.90
C ARG A 78 19.06 5.18 6.35
N GLY A 79 19.85 4.18 6.74
CA GLY A 79 19.80 3.58 8.08
C GLY A 79 18.64 2.60 8.33
N ARG A 80 17.88 2.22 7.29
CA ARG A 80 16.84 1.18 7.36
C ARG A 80 17.11 0.08 6.33
N CYS A 81 16.85 -1.17 6.71
CA CYS A 81 16.93 -2.32 5.82
C CYS A 81 15.71 -2.38 4.90
N ARG A 82 15.94 -2.49 3.60
CA ARG A 82 14.90 -2.57 2.57
C ARG A 82 15.20 -3.69 1.60
N CYS A 83 14.18 -4.45 1.22
CA CYS A 83 14.33 -5.49 0.20
C CYS A 83 14.80 -4.90 -1.14
N VAL A 84 15.74 -5.59 -1.78
CA VAL A 84 16.23 -5.27 -3.13
C VAL A 84 15.52 -6.13 -4.20
N ASP A 85 15.77 -5.84 -5.47
CA ASP A 85 15.25 -6.58 -6.64
C ASP A 85 13.72 -6.70 -6.73
N GLY A 86 12.97 -5.79 -6.11
CA GLY A 86 11.50 -5.81 -6.11
C GLY A 86 10.86 -6.86 -5.19
N ARG A 87 11.66 -7.51 -4.34
CA ARG A 87 11.19 -8.41 -3.27
C ARG A 87 10.39 -7.66 -2.22
N ILE A 88 9.47 -8.35 -1.54
CA ILE A 88 8.64 -7.77 -0.48
C ILE A 88 9.10 -8.23 0.91
N PRO A 89 9.01 -7.36 1.93
CA PRO A 89 9.31 -7.75 3.31
C PRO A 89 8.24 -8.71 3.84
N SER A 90 8.68 -9.83 4.40
CA SER A 90 7.86 -10.78 5.13
C SER A 90 8.53 -11.08 6.47
N GLY A 91 8.11 -10.37 7.51
CA GLY A 91 8.84 -10.34 8.79
C GLY A 91 10.26 -9.78 8.59
N ASN A 92 11.28 -10.53 9.00
CA ASN A 92 12.69 -10.17 8.79
C ASN A 92 13.35 -10.90 7.60
N ALA A 93 12.57 -11.32 6.61
CA ALA A 93 13.05 -11.90 5.37
C ALA A 93 12.50 -11.14 4.16
N CYS A 94 13.27 -11.11 3.07
CA CYS A 94 12.79 -10.65 1.77
C CYS A 94 12.38 -11.86 0.93
N VAL A 95 11.08 -11.97 0.67
CA VAL A 95 10.56 -12.99 -0.26
C VAL A 95 10.39 -12.35 -1.63
N ASP A 96 10.71 -13.09 -2.68
CA ASP A 96 10.24 -12.72 -4.02
C ASP A 96 8.72 -12.50 -3.95
N GLN A 97 8.21 -11.51 -4.68
CA GLN A 97 6.79 -11.52 -4.96
C GLN A 97 6.53 -12.85 -5.68
N LEU A 98 5.84 -13.76 -4.99
CA LEU A 98 5.17 -14.85 -5.66
C LEU A 98 4.20 -14.16 -6.60
N LYS A 99 4.64 -14.05 -7.86
CA LYS A 99 3.83 -13.56 -8.96
C LYS A 99 2.76 -14.62 -9.13
N SER A 100 1.69 -14.48 -8.34
CA SER A 100 0.56 -15.40 -8.25
C SER A 100 0.24 -15.80 -9.66
N GLY A 101 0.56 -17.04 -9.99
CA GLY A 101 0.86 -17.38 -11.36
C GLY A 101 -0.30 -16.95 -12.24
N THR A 102 0.01 -16.37 -13.40
CA THR A 102 -0.85 -16.56 -14.58
C THR A 102 -0.78 -18.05 -14.90
N GLY A 103 -1.44 -18.83 -14.04
CA GLY A 103 -1.42 -20.27 -14.07
C GLY A 103 -2.02 -20.67 -15.39
N ARG A 104 -1.26 -21.45 -16.16
CA ARG A 104 -1.77 -22.21 -17.29
C ARG A 104 -2.71 -23.30 -16.74
N LEU A 105 -3.83 -22.87 -16.17
CA LEU A 105 -4.93 -23.73 -15.80
C LEU A 105 -5.83 -23.83 -17.03
N SER A 106 -5.68 -24.98 -17.68
CA SER A 106 -6.54 -25.43 -18.77
C SER A 106 -8.01 -25.31 -18.38
N ALA A 107 -8.88 -25.12 -19.38
CA ALA A 107 -10.29 -24.83 -19.22
C ALA A 107 -10.99 -25.74 -18.19
N GLY A 108 -11.54 -25.11 -17.15
CA GLY A 108 -12.33 -25.75 -16.10
C GLY A 108 -12.99 -24.66 -15.27
N ALA A 109 -14.33 -24.62 -15.25
CA ALA A 109 -15.08 -23.54 -14.63
C ALA A 109 -14.86 -23.47 -13.11
N ILE A 110 -14.76 -22.25 -12.56
CA ILE A 110 -15.39 -21.78 -11.31
C ILE A 110 -15.18 -20.26 -11.22
N ALA A 111 -16.20 -19.55 -10.75
CA ALA A 111 -16.25 -18.09 -10.74
C ALA A 111 -15.44 -17.45 -9.59
N GLY A 112 -14.81 -16.31 -9.88
CA GLY A 112 -14.19 -15.43 -8.88
C GLY A 112 -14.22 -13.99 -9.36
N ILE A 113 -15.13 -13.17 -8.82
CA ILE A 113 -15.38 -11.80 -9.28
C ILE A 113 -14.32 -10.86 -8.68
N SER A 114 -13.15 -10.80 -9.31
CA SER A 114 -12.16 -9.75 -9.06
C SER A 114 -12.27 -8.72 -10.18
N VAL A 115 -13.06 -7.68 -9.97
CA VAL A 115 -13.28 -6.63 -10.99
C VAL A 115 -13.04 -5.25 -10.39
N ALA A 116 -12.27 -4.46 -11.15
CA ALA A 116 -11.91 -3.09 -10.85
C ALA A 116 -13.12 -2.24 -10.38
N SER A 117 -12.85 -1.35 -9.43
CA SER A 117 -13.82 -0.52 -8.69
C SER A 117 -14.86 0.19 -9.56
N ALA A 118 -14.52 0.62 -10.77
CA ALA A 118 -15.45 1.26 -11.70
C ALA A 118 -16.63 0.36 -12.13
N ALA A 119 -16.39 -0.94 -12.39
CA ALA A 119 -17.44 -1.87 -12.77
C ALA A 119 -18.35 -2.22 -11.58
N VAL A 120 -17.80 -2.25 -10.37
CA VAL A 120 -18.57 -2.44 -9.13
C VAL A 120 -19.58 -1.30 -8.95
N VAL A 121 -19.17 -0.04 -9.19
CA VAL A 121 -20.09 1.11 -9.13
C VAL A 121 -21.22 0.99 -10.15
N ALA A 122 -20.92 0.63 -11.40
CA ALA A 122 -21.95 0.43 -12.43
C ALA A 122 -22.92 -0.73 -12.09
N ALA A 123 -22.40 -1.84 -11.59
CA ALA A 123 -23.20 -2.99 -11.15
C ALA A 123 -24.07 -2.67 -9.92
N VAL A 124 -23.53 -1.92 -8.95
CA VAL A 124 -24.27 -1.46 -7.77
C VAL A 124 -25.38 -0.49 -8.17
N ILE A 125 -25.12 0.47 -9.06
CA ILE A 125 -26.17 1.38 -9.57
C ILE A 125 -27.25 0.59 -10.34
N GLY A 126 -26.86 -0.33 -11.23
CA GLY A 126 -27.81 -1.17 -11.96
C GLY A 126 -28.66 -2.06 -11.03
N CYS A 127 -28.03 -2.65 -10.00
CA CYS A 127 -28.71 -3.45 -8.99
C CYS A 127 -29.63 -2.61 -8.10
N LEU A 128 -29.22 -1.40 -7.69
CA LEU A 128 -30.05 -0.46 -6.96
C LEU A 128 -31.27 -0.02 -7.78
N VAL A 129 -31.09 0.33 -9.06
CA VAL A 129 -32.20 0.69 -9.95
C VAL A 129 -33.15 -0.49 -10.14
N TRP A 130 -32.66 -1.70 -10.43
CA TRP A 130 -33.50 -2.90 -10.53
C TRP A 130 -34.24 -3.20 -9.22
N PHE A 131 -33.57 -3.12 -8.07
CA PHE A 131 -34.17 -3.41 -6.76
C PHE A 131 -35.22 -2.36 -6.38
N LEU A 132 -34.97 -1.07 -6.64
CA LEU A 132 -35.94 -0.01 -6.42
C LEU A 132 -37.13 -0.10 -7.38
N LEU A 133 -36.91 -0.47 -8.65
CA LEU A 133 -37.99 -0.74 -9.61
C LEU A 133 -38.82 -1.97 -9.21
N ARG A 134 -38.20 -3.03 -8.67
CA ARG A 134 -38.95 -4.18 -8.12
C ARG A 134 -39.70 -3.83 -6.84
N ARG A 135 -39.11 -3.03 -5.94
CA ARG A 135 -39.77 -2.55 -4.71
C ARG A 135 -40.92 -1.58 -5.00
N LYS A 136 -40.86 -0.85 -6.13
CA LYS A 136 -41.92 0.05 -6.61
C LYS A 136 -42.81 -0.59 -7.70
N GLY A 137 -42.58 -1.87 -8.02
CA GLY A 137 -43.33 -2.65 -9.01
C GLY A 137 -44.66 -3.21 -8.51
N GLY A 138 -45.04 -2.94 -7.25
CA GLY A 138 -46.35 -3.27 -6.68
C GLY A 138 -47.50 -2.39 -7.16
N SER A 139 -47.30 -1.55 -8.17
CA SER A 139 -48.33 -0.66 -8.74
C SER A 139 -48.13 -0.47 -10.24
N SER A 140 -48.77 -1.36 -11.01
CA SER A 140 -49.31 -1.21 -12.37
C SER A 140 -48.80 -0.10 -13.30
N SER A 141 -48.31 -0.50 -14.48
CA SER A 141 -48.78 0.12 -15.74
C SER A 141 -48.50 -0.77 -16.94
N SER A 142 -49.54 -1.12 -17.69
CA SER A 142 -49.42 -1.69 -19.03
C SER A 142 -48.66 -0.70 -19.93
N ARG A 143 -47.75 -1.22 -20.76
CA ARG A 143 -47.35 -0.54 -22.00
C ARG A 143 -47.27 -1.55 -23.13
N ASP A 144 -48.32 -1.49 -23.92
CA ASP A 144 -48.62 -2.23 -25.12
C ASP A 144 -47.46 -2.27 -26.10
N ALA A 145 -47.28 -3.42 -26.75
CA ALA A 145 -46.39 -3.54 -27.89
C ALA A 145 -47.14 -3.10 -29.17
N PRO A 146 -46.70 -2.05 -29.88
CA PRO A 146 -47.23 -1.72 -31.19
C PRO A 146 -46.68 -2.72 -32.23
N LEU A 147 -47.33 -3.88 -32.34
CA LEU A 147 -47.05 -4.90 -33.33
C LEU A 147 -47.62 -4.47 -34.70
N PHE A 148 -47.03 -3.44 -35.31
CA PHE A 148 -47.43 -2.94 -36.63
C PHE A 148 -46.69 -3.63 -37.79
N ARG A 149 -47.34 -4.67 -38.31
CA ARG A 149 -47.32 -5.20 -39.69
C ARG A 149 -48.76 -5.68 -39.98
N PRO A 150 -49.25 -5.84 -41.23
CA PRO A 150 -48.55 -5.98 -42.53
C PRO A 150 -48.89 -4.75 -43.44
N VAL A 151 -48.98 -4.75 -44.78
CA VAL A 151 -48.90 -5.76 -45.86
C VAL A 151 -48.43 -5.11 -47.19
N SER A 152 -48.10 -5.92 -48.21
CA SER A 152 -48.01 -5.47 -49.61
C SER A 152 -49.33 -5.70 -50.35
N SER A 153 -49.72 -4.78 -51.23
CA SER A 153 -50.39 -5.07 -52.50
C SER A 153 -50.22 -3.91 -53.47
#